data_AF-A0A9W8D0A9-F1
#
_entry.id   AF-A0A9W8D0A9-F1
#
_cell.length_a   1.000
_cell.length_b   1.000
_cell.length_c   1.000
_cell.angle_alpha   90.00
_cell.angle_beta   90.00
_cell.angle_gamma   90.00
#
_symmetry.space_group_name_H-M   'P 1'
#
loop_
_entity.id
_entity.type
_entity.pdbx_description
1 polymer ?
#
loop_
_entity_poly.entity_id
_entity_poly.type
_entity_poly.pdbx_seq_one_letter_code
_entity_poly.pdbx_strand_id
1 'polypeptide(L)'
;MAGEDSAKRKRPLGLKARAAKKATTDDGAAPAVNDFEESTATIMLQGDENSDELDELEGIFTSAIECADEDPQRAISLLRGTIHESDRLLRISDVDDRQMDARFYLIYGSALYSLTEVSEDDDTLTFLELAHQRLSQADALCMAGGEAEAVVFGRVRLALAKVELAMLAADESRDMPLESLDRAVQALQLASPAADVDAADTEQREGPLAVVSLVLSLVDSQRVGDSAAAELASWCETQARKLPGDKAKHALAQALWLRANALIDCSELGPEIRELFREAQALLADADASDVLILRGEIELNMGNVQEEEEDQERCYAMAVATFKRVQAMGALPDSFAQFVDEIGPADDDDDSDEE
;
A
#
# COMPACT_ATOMS: atom_id res chain seq x y z
N MET A 1 55.63 -19.43 -3.07
CA MET A 1 54.59 -18.97 -2.14
C MET A 1 53.97 -17.74 -2.79
N ALA A 2 52.91 -17.96 -3.57
CA ALA A 2 52.08 -16.87 -4.08
C ALA A 2 51.01 -16.64 -3.02
N GLY A 3 50.97 -15.44 -2.44
CA GLY A 3 49.89 -15.02 -1.56
C GLY A 3 48.76 -14.51 -2.43
N GLU A 4 47.62 -15.19 -2.35
CA GLU A 4 46.33 -14.67 -2.80
C GLU A 4 45.87 -13.61 -1.81
N ASP A 5 45.97 -12.34 -2.21
CA ASP A 5 45.20 -11.26 -1.58
C ASP A 5 43.77 -11.36 -2.12
N SER A 6 42.93 -12.18 -1.47
CA SER A 6 41.48 -12.08 -1.68
C SER A 6 40.98 -10.82 -1.01
N ALA A 7 40.92 -9.74 -1.80
CA ALA A 7 40.20 -8.53 -1.45
C ALA A 7 38.73 -8.92 -1.22
N LYS A 8 38.35 -9.09 0.06
CA LYS A 8 36.96 -9.33 0.47
C LYS A 8 36.09 -8.17 -0.01
N ARG A 9 35.51 -8.32 -1.21
CA ARG A 9 34.52 -7.41 -1.77
C ARG A 9 33.40 -7.26 -0.74
N LYS A 10 33.17 -6.02 -0.30
CA LYS A 10 32.12 -5.72 0.68
C LYS A 10 30.78 -6.10 0.05
N ARG A 11 30.02 -6.98 0.71
CA ARG A 11 28.68 -7.37 0.27
C ARG A 11 27.83 -6.10 0.11
N PRO A 12 27.22 -5.85 -1.06
CA PRO A 12 26.31 -4.74 -1.22
C PRO A 12 25.17 -4.93 -0.21
N LEU A 13 25.11 -4.06 0.79
CA LEU A 13 24.01 -4.06 1.75
C LEU A 13 22.73 -3.80 0.96
N GLY A 14 21.81 -4.77 0.98
CA GLY A 14 20.46 -4.58 0.45
C GLY A 14 19.89 -3.25 0.97
N LEU A 15 19.31 -2.47 0.07
CA LEU A 15 18.78 -1.14 0.35
C LEU A 15 17.57 -1.22 1.29
N LYS A 16 17.81 -1.46 2.59
CA LYS A 16 16.88 -1.11 3.68
C LYS A 16 16.73 0.40 3.87
N ALA A 17 17.18 1.20 2.91
CA ALA A 17 17.22 2.65 2.97
C ALA A 17 16.22 3.27 1.97
N ARG A 18 14.95 2.88 2.06
CA ARG A 18 13.86 3.78 1.69
C ARG A 18 13.20 4.21 3.01
N ALA A 19 13.20 5.52 3.25
CA ALA A 19 12.68 6.23 4.44
C ALA A 19 13.55 6.26 5.71
N ALA A 20 14.53 7.16 5.76
CA ALA A 20 14.90 7.85 7.01
C ALA A 20 15.83 9.05 6.72
N LYS A 21 15.26 10.21 6.39
CA LYS A 21 15.98 11.49 6.53
C LYS A 21 15.15 12.48 7.33
N LYS A 22 15.03 12.19 8.63
CA LYS A 22 14.53 13.11 9.65
C LYS A 22 15.63 14.14 9.91
N ALA A 23 15.45 15.35 9.41
CA ALA A 23 16.29 16.50 9.76
C ALA A 23 15.75 17.12 11.05
N THR A 24 16.47 16.93 12.15
CA THR A 24 16.29 17.65 13.41
C THR A 24 16.90 19.04 13.31
N THR A 25 16.08 20.06 13.58
CA THR A 25 16.57 21.38 14.02
C THR A 25 15.61 21.92 15.07
N ASP A 26 16.12 22.10 16.28
CA ASP A 26 15.50 22.76 17.41
C ASP A 26 16.22 24.11 17.61
N ASP A 27 15.48 25.21 17.61
CA ASP A 27 15.60 26.27 18.63
C ASP A 27 14.57 27.40 18.40
N GLY A 28 13.57 27.42 19.28
CA GLY A 28 13.03 28.58 20.02
C GLY A 28 12.62 29.88 19.32
N ALA A 29 11.31 30.17 19.34
CA ALA A 29 10.73 31.38 19.97
C ALA A 29 9.18 31.41 19.86
N ALA A 30 8.48 31.43 21.00
CA ALA A 30 7.15 32.04 21.10
C ALA A 30 7.30 33.57 20.97
N PRO A 31 6.33 34.37 20.46
CA PRO A 31 4.89 34.20 20.70
C PRO A 31 3.95 34.56 19.51
N ALA A 32 2.67 34.20 19.63
CA ALA A 32 1.51 35.08 19.52
C ALA A 32 0.28 34.30 19.05
N VAL A 33 -0.77 34.39 19.86
CA VAL A 33 -2.14 34.00 19.54
C VAL A 33 -2.57 34.78 18.30
N ASN A 34 -2.74 34.09 17.17
CA ASN A 34 -3.54 34.58 16.05
C ASN A 34 -4.78 33.71 15.99
N ASP A 35 -5.92 34.33 16.32
CA ASP A 35 -7.25 33.87 15.94
C ASP A 35 -7.23 33.60 14.42
N PHE A 36 -7.10 32.33 14.04
CA PHE A 36 -7.40 31.90 12.68
C PHE A 36 -8.91 31.88 12.57
N GLU A 37 -9.44 32.91 11.90
CA GLU A 37 -10.79 32.93 11.37
C GLU A 37 -11.03 31.61 10.61
N GLU A 38 -11.95 30.79 11.14
CA GLU A 38 -12.59 29.71 10.42
C GLU A 38 -13.24 30.29 9.16
N SER A 39 -12.51 30.29 8.05
CA SER A 39 -13.11 30.40 6.73
C SER A 39 -13.71 29.04 6.37
N THR A 40 -14.82 28.69 7.04
CA THR A 40 -15.71 27.62 6.61
C THR A 40 -16.30 28.05 5.27
N ALA A 41 -15.60 27.77 4.17
CA ALA A 41 -16.12 27.96 2.83
C ALA A 41 -17.25 26.94 2.65
N THR A 42 -18.49 27.37 2.91
CA THR A 42 -19.69 26.62 2.57
C THR A 42 -19.75 26.54 1.04
N ILE A 43 -19.23 25.46 0.48
CA ILE A 43 -19.39 25.17 -0.95
C ILE A 43 -20.87 24.82 -1.14
N MET A 44 -21.69 25.82 -1.48
CA MET A 44 -23.05 25.59 -1.95
C MET A 44 -22.96 24.99 -3.35
N LEU A 45 -23.03 23.67 -3.43
CA LEU A 45 -23.32 22.97 -4.67
C LEU A 45 -24.76 23.29 -5.08
N GLN A 46 -24.96 23.66 -6.34
CA GLN A 46 -26.28 23.86 -6.93
C GLN A 46 -26.95 22.49 -7.12
N GLY A 47 -27.64 22.00 -6.09
CA GLY A 47 -28.52 20.83 -6.18
C GLY A 47 -29.87 21.20 -6.81
N ASP A 48 -30.37 20.33 -7.69
CA ASP A 48 -31.77 20.33 -8.10
C ASP A 48 -32.64 20.00 -6.88
N GLU A 49 -33.80 20.63 -6.69
CA GLU A 49 -34.67 20.45 -5.50
C GLU A 49 -35.23 19.01 -5.29
N ASN A 50 -34.76 18.03 -6.06
CA ASN A 50 -35.17 16.62 -6.04
C ASN A 50 -34.01 15.61 -5.89
N SER A 51 -32.74 16.01 -5.70
CA SER A 51 -31.67 15.04 -5.41
C SER A 51 -31.77 14.50 -3.98
N ASP A 52 -31.52 13.20 -3.84
CA ASP A 52 -31.38 12.56 -2.53
C ASP A 52 -30.13 13.15 -1.83
N GLU A 53 -30.28 13.68 -0.61
CA GLU A 53 -29.17 14.27 0.16
C GLU A 53 -27.98 13.28 0.28
N LEU A 54 -28.25 11.97 0.26
CA LEU A 54 -27.20 10.95 0.28
C LEU A 54 -26.41 10.85 -1.04
N ASP A 55 -27.08 11.04 -2.18
CA ASP A 55 -26.41 11.04 -3.49
C ASP A 55 -25.53 12.29 -3.65
N GLU A 56 -25.97 13.44 -3.12
CA GLU A 56 -25.15 14.65 -3.05
C GLU A 56 -23.90 14.44 -2.18
N LEU A 57 -24.08 13.83 -1.01
CA LEU A 57 -22.98 13.49 -0.10
C LEU A 57 -21.95 12.57 -0.76
N GLU A 58 -22.40 11.53 -1.48
CA GLU A 58 -21.50 10.66 -2.25
C GLU A 58 -20.79 11.43 -3.36
N GLY A 59 -21.48 12.34 -4.06
CA GLY A 59 -20.86 13.18 -5.09
C GLY A 59 -19.72 14.05 -4.56
N ILE A 60 -19.88 14.63 -3.36
CA ILE A 60 -18.81 15.41 -2.69
C ILE A 60 -17.65 14.49 -2.34
N PHE A 61 -17.93 13.33 -1.74
CA PHE A 61 -16.91 12.36 -1.36
C PHE A 61 -16.11 11.85 -2.57
N THR A 62 -16.78 11.42 -3.64
CA THR A 62 -16.12 10.94 -4.87
C THR A 62 -15.26 12.04 -5.48
N SER A 63 -15.75 13.28 -5.55
CA SER A 63 -14.96 14.42 -6.02
C SER A 63 -13.70 14.64 -5.18
N ALA A 64 -13.75 14.36 -3.88
CA ALA A 64 -12.61 14.50 -2.99
C ALA A 64 -11.55 13.43 -3.25
N ILE A 65 -11.96 12.19 -3.49
CA ILE A 65 -11.06 11.08 -3.82
C ILE A 65 -10.39 11.31 -5.18
N GLU A 66 -11.15 11.74 -6.18
CA GLU A 66 -10.64 12.00 -7.53
C GLU A 66 -9.57 13.11 -7.57
N CYS A 67 -9.66 14.12 -6.69
CA CYS A 67 -8.69 15.21 -6.66
C CYS A 67 -7.57 15.02 -5.62
N ALA A 68 -7.53 13.91 -4.88
CA ALA A 68 -6.57 13.70 -3.78
C ALA A 68 -5.11 13.78 -4.24
N ASP A 69 -4.79 13.20 -5.40
CA ASP A 69 -3.42 13.19 -5.95
C ASP A 69 -3.04 14.50 -6.65
N GLU A 70 -4.01 15.19 -7.25
CA GLU A 70 -3.78 16.41 -8.05
C GLU A 70 -3.78 17.68 -7.19
N ASP A 71 -4.71 17.79 -6.23
CA ASP A 71 -4.90 18.94 -5.35
C ASP A 71 -5.29 18.47 -3.93
N PRO A 72 -4.29 18.09 -3.10
CA PRO A 72 -4.54 17.58 -1.76
C PRO A 72 -5.29 18.57 -0.86
N GLN A 73 -5.07 19.87 -1.02
CA GLN A 73 -5.74 20.90 -0.20
C GLN A 73 -7.22 21.01 -0.53
N ARG A 74 -7.57 20.89 -1.82
CA ARG A 74 -8.96 20.78 -2.24
C ARG A 74 -9.59 19.48 -1.75
N ALA A 75 -8.89 18.35 -1.83
CA ALA A 75 -9.37 17.07 -1.31
C ALA A 75 -9.67 17.14 0.20
N ILE A 76 -8.74 17.68 1.00
CA ILE A 76 -8.95 17.92 2.44
C ILE A 76 -10.21 18.76 2.68
N SER A 77 -10.39 19.84 1.92
CA SER A 77 -11.55 20.73 2.06
C SER A 77 -12.87 20.00 1.76
N LEU A 78 -12.90 19.19 0.71
CA LEU A 78 -14.07 18.39 0.34
C LEU A 78 -14.35 17.28 1.37
N LEU A 79 -13.33 16.57 1.85
CA LEU A 79 -13.47 15.54 2.88
C LEU A 79 -14.03 16.10 4.19
N ARG A 80 -13.53 17.27 4.64
CA ARG A 80 -14.09 17.99 5.79
C ARG A 80 -15.55 18.40 5.54
N GLY A 81 -15.87 18.80 4.32
CA GLY A 81 -17.25 19.04 3.87
C GLY A 81 -18.15 17.80 4.01
N THR A 82 -17.69 16.65 3.51
CA THR A 82 -18.39 15.36 3.64
C THR A 82 -18.61 14.98 5.11
N ILE A 83 -17.61 15.18 5.98
CA ILE A 83 -17.72 14.87 7.41
C ILE A 83 -18.76 15.77 8.08
N HIS A 84 -18.70 17.09 7.85
CA HIS A 84 -19.65 18.04 8.44
C HIS A 84 -21.09 17.80 7.97
N GLU A 85 -21.28 17.48 6.70
CA GLU A 85 -22.61 17.15 6.16
C GLU A 85 -23.12 15.83 6.73
N SER A 86 -22.24 14.83 6.88
CA SER A 86 -22.57 13.58 7.57
C SER A 86 -23.04 13.83 9.01
N ASP A 87 -22.36 14.72 9.74
CA ASP A 87 -22.76 15.13 11.10
C ASP A 87 -24.10 15.89 11.12
N ARG A 88 -24.38 16.72 10.10
CA ARG A 88 -25.69 17.38 9.94
C ARG A 88 -26.80 16.35 9.75
N LEU A 89 -26.60 15.40 8.83
CA LEU A 89 -27.58 14.37 8.52
C LEU A 89 -27.86 13.46 9.73
N LEU A 90 -26.84 13.09 10.51
CA LEU A 90 -27.03 12.35 11.76
C LEU A 90 -27.86 13.12 12.79
N ARG A 91 -27.63 14.43 12.96
CA ARG A 91 -28.45 15.24 13.87
C ARG A 91 -29.90 15.32 13.43
N ILE A 92 -30.17 15.41 12.13
CA ILE A 92 -31.53 15.40 11.58
C ILE A 92 -32.18 14.03 11.80
N SER A 93 -31.44 12.96 11.54
CA SER A 93 -31.94 11.59 11.68
C SER A 93 -32.31 11.24 13.12
N ASP A 94 -31.51 11.70 14.09
CA ASP A 94 -31.77 11.50 15.52
C ASP A 94 -33.05 12.22 15.98
N VAL A 95 -33.36 13.38 15.38
CA VAL A 95 -34.60 14.12 15.67
C VAL A 95 -35.82 13.42 15.07
N ASP A 96 -35.67 12.86 13.87
CA ASP A 96 -36.73 12.20 13.12
C ASP A 96 -36.92 10.71 13.46
N ASP A 97 -36.11 10.17 14.39
CA ASP A 97 -36.03 8.74 14.74
C ASP A 97 -35.84 7.83 13.50
N ARG A 98 -35.12 8.35 12.50
CA ARG A 98 -34.84 7.67 11.24
C ARG A 98 -33.45 7.03 11.32
N GLN A 99 -33.38 5.73 11.08
CA GLN A 99 -32.10 5.04 10.94
C GLN A 99 -31.48 5.32 9.57
N MET A 100 -30.21 5.74 9.56
CA MET A 100 -29.40 5.85 8.34
C MET A 100 -29.02 4.47 7.81
N ASP A 101 -28.87 4.35 6.49
CA ASP A 101 -28.50 3.09 5.84
C ASP A 101 -26.98 2.82 5.90
N ALA A 102 -26.57 1.62 5.46
CA ALA A 102 -25.16 1.24 5.46
C ALA A 102 -24.31 2.09 4.50
N ARG A 103 -24.89 2.60 3.41
CA ARG A 103 -24.20 3.43 2.42
C ARG A 103 -23.78 4.77 3.03
N PHE A 104 -24.65 5.39 3.82
CA PHE A 104 -24.32 6.59 4.59
C PHE A 104 -23.09 6.38 5.48
N TYR A 105 -23.10 5.34 6.32
CA TYR A 105 -22.01 5.08 7.25
C TYR A 105 -20.72 4.66 6.55
N LEU A 106 -20.82 4.00 5.38
CA LEU A 106 -19.67 3.74 4.51
C LEU A 106 -19.03 5.05 4.06
N ILE A 107 -19.80 5.98 3.48
CA ILE A 107 -19.27 7.27 3.00
C ILE A 107 -18.64 8.05 4.14
N TYR A 108 -19.34 8.15 5.28
CA TYR A 108 -18.84 8.90 6.43
C TYR A 108 -17.54 8.30 6.98
N GLY A 109 -17.52 6.99 7.22
CA GLY A 109 -16.33 6.30 7.70
C GLY A 109 -15.15 6.36 6.72
N SER A 110 -15.41 6.22 5.42
CA SER A 110 -14.39 6.37 4.39
C SER A 110 -13.85 7.79 4.29
N ALA A 111 -14.69 8.82 4.42
CA ALA A 111 -14.22 10.21 4.42
C ALA A 111 -13.29 10.52 5.60
N LEU A 112 -13.62 10.01 6.79
CA LEU A 112 -12.76 10.11 7.98
C LEU A 112 -11.41 9.42 7.75
N TYR A 113 -11.42 8.21 7.20
CA TYR A 113 -10.19 7.48 6.87
C TYR A 113 -9.36 8.21 5.80
N SER A 114 -9.97 8.60 4.68
CA SER A 114 -9.27 9.31 3.61
C SER A 114 -8.67 10.63 4.08
N LEU A 115 -9.30 11.33 5.02
CA LEU A 115 -8.73 12.55 5.61
C LEU A 115 -7.39 12.27 6.30
N THR A 116 -7.24 11.12 6.96
CA THR A 116 -5.97 10.73 7.59
C THR A 116 -4.86 10.37 6.61
N GLU A 117 -5.22 10.00 5.37
CA GLU A 117 -4.23 9.70 4.32
C GLU A 117 -3.70 10.97 3.66
N VAL A 118 -4.52 12.03 3.56
CA VAL A 118 -4.16 13.28 2.86
C VAL A 118 -3.76 14.41 3.79
N SER A 119 -4.08 14.32 5.09
CA SER A 119 -3.79 15.34 6.10
C SER A 119 -2.70 14.89 7.06
N GLU A 120 -1.77 15.78 7.38
CA GLU A 120 -0.78 15.59 8.46
C GLU A 120 -1.33 16.14 9.80
N ASP A 121 -2.54 15.73 10.19
CA ASP A 121 -3.18 16.17 11.44
C ASP A 121 -2.72 15.34 12.65
N ASP A 122 -2.41 16.00 13.77
CA ASP A 122 -1.97 15.36 15.02
C ASP A 122 -3.02 14.39 15.62
N ASP A 123 -4.29 14.53 15.22
CA ASP A 123 -5.42 13.73 15.71
C ASP A 123 -5.71 12.50 14.82
N THR A 124 -4.74 12.05 14.02
CA THR A 124 -4.87 10.89 13.10
C THR A 124 -5.54 9.67 13.77
N LEU A 125 -5.08 9.29 14.97
CA LEU A 125 -5.64 8.12 15.66
C LEU A 125 -7.12 8.31 16.04
N THR A 126 -7.53 9.52 16.45
CA THR A 126 -8.91 9.84 16.79
C THR A 126 -9.81 9.76 15.55
N PHE A 127 -9.34 10.25 14.40
CA PHE A 127 -10.07 10.10 13.14
C PHE A 127 -10.19 8.64 12.71
N LEU A 128 -9.13 7.84 12.86
CA LEU A 128 -9.17 6.40 12.58
C LEU A 128 -10.15 5.65 13.52
N GLU A 129 -10.18 5.99 14.81
CA GLU A 129 -11.14 5.42 15.77
C GLU A 129 -12.59 5.76 15.40
N LEU A 130 -12.84 7.01 15.00
CA LEU A 130 -14.16 7.42 14.56
C LEU A 130 -14.54 6.75 13.23
N ALA A 131 -13.61 6.65 12.29
CA ALA A 131 -13.81 5.93 11.03
C ALA A 131 -14.19 4.47 11.30
N HIS A 132 -13.45 3.80 12.18
CA HIS A 132 -13.72 2.43 12.61
C HIS A 132 -15.13 2.30 13.21
N GLN A 133 -15.51 3.22 14.09
CA GLN A 133 -16.84 3.24 14.69
C GLN A 133 -17.93 3.36 13.63
N ARG A 134 -17.81 4.30 12.68
CA ARG A 134 -18.81 4.50 11.61
C ARG A 134 -18.90 3.29 10.69
N LEU A 135 -17.78 2.76 10.24
CA LEU A 135 -17.78 1.58 9.37
C LEU A 135 -18.30 0.32 10.08
N SER A 136 -18.09 0.21 11.39
CA SER A 136 -18.67 -0.88 12.21
C SER A 136 -20.19 -0.78 12.29
N GLN A 137 -20.74 0.44 12.31
CA GLN A 137 -22.19 0.67 12.19
C GLN A 137 -22.70 0.23 10.82
N ALA A 138 -21.96 0.55 9.74
CA ALA A 138 -22.29 0.09 8.39
C ALA A 138 -22.28 -1.45 8.29
N ASP A 139 -21.30 -2.14 8.89
CA ASP A 139 -21.18 -3.61 8.85
C ASP A 139 -22.36 -4.27 9.57
N ALA A 140 -22.74 -3.74 10.74
CA ALA A 140 -23.89 -4.22 11.49
C ALA A 140 -25.20 -4.09 10.71
N LEU A 141 -25.38 -3.00 9.95
CA LEU A 141 -26.54 -2.79 9.09
C LEU A 141 -26.56 -3.76 7.91
N CYS A 142 -25.42 -3.92 7.22
CA CYS A 142 -25.29 -4.88 6.12
C CYS A 142 -25.60 -6.32 6.56
N MET A 143 -25.20 -6.70 7.78
CA MET A 143 -25.49 -8.03 8.35
C MET A 143 -26.98 -8.22 8.70
N ALA A 144 -27.71 -7.13 8.92
CA ALA A 144 -29.16 -7.14 9.11
C ALA A 144 -29.93 -7.06 7.79
N GLY A 145 -29.29 -6.52 6.73
CA GLY A 145 -29.80 -6.40 5.38
C GLY A 145 -29.85 -7.73 4.60
N GLY A 146 -30.66 -7.76 3.54
CA GLY A 146 -30.75 -8.90 2.62
C GLY A 146 -29.68 -8.87 1.52
N GLU A 147 -29.79 -9.78 0.54
CA GLU A 147 -28.81 -9.95 -0.57
C GLU A 147 -28.55 -8.67 -1.40
N ALA A 148 -29.47 -7.70 -1.40
CA ALA A 148 -29.34 -6.44 -2.13
C ALA A 148 -28.16 -5.55 -1.66
N GLU A 149 -27.59 -5.83 -0.49
CA GLU A 149 -26.49 -5.05 0.10
C GLU A 149 -25.11 -5.73 -0.01
N ALA A 150 -24.99 -6.87 -0.72
CA ALA A 150 -23.73 -7.62 -0.79
C ALA A 150 -22.53 -6.81 -1.28
N VAL A 151 -22.74 -5.89 -2.23
CA VAL A 151 -21.68 -4.99 -2.74
C VAL A 151 -21.27 -3.96 -1.69
N VAL A 152 -22.25 -3.33 -1.03
CA VAL A 152 -21.99 -2.36 0.05
C VAL A 152 -21.28 -3.05 1.21
N PHE A 153 -21.71 -4.25 1.57
CA PHE A 153 -21.09 -5.08 2.59
C PHE A 153 -19.62 -5.39 2.32
N GLY A 154 -19.28 -5.77 1.09
CA GLY A 154 -17.89 -5.98 0.68
C GLY A 154 -17.04 -4.71 0.83
N ARG A 155 -17.56 -3.56 0.38
CA ARG A 155 -16.88 -2.25 0.50
C ARG A 155 -16.70 -1.83 1.95
N VAL A 156 -17.71 -2.01 2.79
CA VAL A 156 -17.67 -1.72 4.23
C VAL A 156 -16.57 -2.53 4.93
N ARG A 157 -16.52 -3.84 4.69
CA ARG A 157 -15.50 -4.69 5.32
C ARG A 157 -14.10 -4.38 4.85
N LEU A 158 -13.93 -4.00 3.59
CA LEU A 158 -12.65 -3.52 3.11
C LEU A 158 -12.26 -2.21 3.80
N ALA A 159 -13.14 -1.22 3.82
CA ALA A 159 -12.88 0.04 4.51
C ALA A 159 -12.51 -0.18 5.99
N LEU A 160 -13.20 -1.09 6.69
CA LEU A 160 -12.86 -1.50 8.06
C LEU A 160 -11.43 -2.04 8.14
N ALA A 161 -11.07 -2.98 7.25
CA ALA A 161 -9.73 -3.53 7.22
C ALA A 161 -8.65 -2.46 6.97
N LYS A 162 -8.90 -1.50 6.07
CA LYS A 162 -7.97 -0.38 5.84
C LYS A 162 -7.75 0.45 7.09
N VAL A 163 -8.84 0.80 7.79
CA VAL A 163 -8.77 1.56 9.04
C VAL A 163 -8.02 0.78 10.11
N GLU A 164 -8.30 -0.50 10.30
CA GLU A 164 -7.60 -1.32 11.30
C GLU A 164 -6.11 -1.46 11.03
N LEU A 165 -5.70 -1.60 9.75
CA LEU A 165 -4.31 -1.59 9.34
C LEU A 165 -3.63 -0.24 9.62
N ALA A 166 -4.29 0.86 9.29
CA ALA A 166 -3.77 2.20 9.57
C ALA A 166 -3.62 2.45 11.07
N MET A 167 -4.55 1.94 11.88
CA MET A 167 -4.45 1.99 13.34
C MET A 167 -3.27 1.17 13.88
N LEU A 168 -3.01 -0.02 13.32
CA LEU A 168 -1.84 -0.83 13.70
C LEU A 168 -0.53 -0.10 13.35
N ALA A 169 -0.48 0.57 12.21
CA ALA A 169 0.67 1.37 11.79
C ALA A 169 0.89 2.60 12.70
N ALA A 170 -0.18 3.14 13.29
CA ALA A 170 -0.13 4.27 14.21
C ALA A 170 0.14 3.87 15.67
N ASP A 171 -0.16 2.62 16.06
CA ASP A 171 -0.03 2.10 17.42
C ASP A 171 0.61 0.69 17.43
N GLU A 172 1.93 0.66 17.61
CA GLU A 172 2.74 -0.57 17.67
C GLU A 172 2.34 -1.54 18.80
N SER A 173 1.50 -1.11 19.74
CA SER A 173 1.06 -1.95 20.87
C SER A 173 -0.20 -2.78 20.59
N ARG A 174 -0.86 -2.57 19.44
CA ARG A 174 -2.06 -3.31 19.06
C ARG A 174 -1.77 -4.70 18.52
N ASP A 175 -2.67 -5.64 18.84
CA ASP A 175 -2.67 -6.98 18.25
C ASP A 175 -2.95 -6.90 16.73
N MET A 176 -2.36 -7.82 15.97
CA MET A 176 -2.55 -7.90 14.52
C MET A 176 -3.99 -8.25 14.12
N PRO A 177 -4.65 -7.47 13.24
CA PRO A 177 -6.05 -7.68 12.86
C PRO A 177 -6.24 -8.73 11.74
N LEU A 178 -5.49 -9.84 11.76
CA LEU A 178 -5.54 -10.86 10.68
C LEU A 178 -6.95 -11.42 10.46
N GLU A 179 -7.72 -11.62 11.53
CA GLU A 179 -9.10 -12.11 11.41
C GLU A 179 -10.03 -11.14 10.68
N SER A 180 -9.82 -9.83 10.83
CA SER A 180 -10.60 -8.81 10.11
C SER A 180 -10.19 -8.73 8.64
N LEU A 181 -8.90 -8.86 8.34
CA LEU A 181 -8.40 -8.93 6.96
C LEU A 181 -8.97 -10.14 6.22
N ASP A 182 -8.98 -11.31 6.86
CA ASP A 182 -9.59 -12.51 6.31
C ASP A 182 -11.09 -12.32 6.04
N ARG A 183 -11.82 -11.69 6.97
CA ARG A 183 -13.25 -11.39 6.80
C ARG A 183 -13.51 -10.41 5.64
N ALA A 184 -12.61 -9.44 5.44
CA ALA A 184 -12.70 -8.48 4.33
C ALA A 184 -12.45 -9.16 2.98
N VAL A 185 -11.38 -9.95 2.85
CA VAL A 185 -11.09 -10.69 1.61
C VAL A 185 -12.21 -11.67 1.28
N GLN A 186 -12.73 -12.41 2.26
CA GLN A 186 -13.85 -13.32 2.06
C GLN A 186 -15.11 -12.58 1.59
N ALA A 187 -15.42 -11.42 2.18
CA ALA A 187 -16.57 -10.63 1.77
C ALA A 187 -16.44 -10.09 0.33
N LEU A 188 -15.26 -9.63 -0.07
CA LEU A 188 -15.01 -9.19 -1.45
C LEU A 188 -15.04 -10.35 -2.45
N GLN A 189 -14.55 -11.54 -2.06
CA GLN A 189 -14.66 -12.74 -2.89
C GLN A 189 -16.12 -13.14 -3.10
N LEU A 190 -16.96 -13.00 -2.07
CA LEU A 190 -18.41 -13.26 -2.16
C LEU A 190 -19.16 -12.16 -2.93
N ALA A 191 -18.72 -10.91 -2.81
CA ALA A 191 -19.31 -9.75 -3.49
C ALA A 191 -18.87 -9.61 -4.95
N SER A 192 -17.76 -10.24 -5.34
CA SER A 192 -17.28 -10.25 -6.72
C SER A 192 -18.21 -11.13 -7.57
N PRO A 193 -19.04 -10.57 -8.47
CA PRO A 193 -19.87 -11.38 -9.34
C PRO A 193 -18.95 -12.29 -10.16
N ALA A 194 -19.27 -13.58 -10.19
CA ALA A 194 -18.58 -14.53 -11.04
C ALA A 194 -18.69 -14.06 -12.50
N ALA A 195 -17.55 -13.64 -13.06
CA ALA A 195 -17.23 -13.58 -14.49
C ALA A 195 -18.38 -13.22 -15.45
N ASP A 196 -18.52 -11.94 -15.80
CA ASP A 196 -18.90 -11.42 -17.14
C ASP A 196 -19.34 -9.94 -17.08
N VAL A 197 -18.49 -9.05 -16.54
CA VAL A 197 -18.78 -7.61 -16.57
C VAL A 197 -17.59 -6.86 -17.16
N ASP A 198 -17.85 -6.19 -18.28
CA ASP A 198 -16.90 -5.44 -19.10
C ASP A 198 -15.90 -4.60 -18.28
N ALA A 199 -14.65 -4.61 -18.74
CA ALA A 199 -13.46 -4.11 -18.07
C ALA A 199 -13.38 -2.59 -17.84
N ALA A 200 -14.44 -1.82 -18.11
CA ALA A 200 -14.38 -0.36 -18.13
C ALA A 200 -14.45 0.33 -16.76
N ASP A 201 -15.02 -0.30 -15.72
CA ASP A 201 -15.09 0.25 -14.35
C ASP A 201 -14.02 -0.39 -13.44
N THR A 202 -12.76 -0.40 -13.86
CA THR A 202 -11.68 -1.09 -13.14
C THR A 202 -11.14 -0.32 -11.93
N GLU A 203 -11.32 1.00 -11.87
CA GLU A 203 -10.72 1.84 -10.81
C GLU A 203 -11.56 1.90 -9.52
N GLN A 204 -12.89 1.75 -9.59
CA GLN A 204 -13.75 1.75 -8.40
C GLN A 204 -14.03 0.37 -7.80
N ARG A 205 -13.47 -0.71 -8.39
CA ARG A 205 -13.61 -2.08 -7.88
C ARG A 205 -12.37 -2.49 -7.12
N GLU A 206 -12.38 -2.22 -5.83
CA GLU A 206 -11.38 -2.75 -4.90
C GLU A 206 -11.62 -4.26 -4.71
N GLY A 207 -11.05 -5.07 -5.61
CA GLY A 207 -11.13 -6.53 -5.52
C GLY A 207 -10.18 -7.12 -4.47
N PRO A 208 -10.22 -8.45 -4.22
CA PRO A 208 -9.30 -9.12 -3.29
C PRO A 208 -7.82 -8.79 -3.53
N LEU A 209 -7.41 -8.59 -4.79
CA LEU A 209 -6.04 -8.20 -5.13
C LEU A 209 -5.66 -6.81 -4.61
N ALA A 210 -6.59 -5.84 -4.62
CA ALA A 210 -6.33 -4.50 -4.11
C ALA A 210 -6.03 -4.53 -2.60
N VAL A 211 -6.73 -5.39 -1.85
CA VAL A 211 -6.46 -5.63 -0.42
C VAL A 211 -5.07 -6.19 -0.23
N VAL A 212 -4.70 -7.21 -1.01
CA VAL A 212 -3.35 -7.81 -0.94
C VAL A 212 -2.28 -6.76 -1.25
N SER A 213 -2.45 -5.96 -2.31
CA SER A 213 -1.52 -4.89 -2.67
C SER A 213 -1.39 -3.82 -1.58
N LEU A 214 -2.50 -3.46 -0.92
CA LEU A 214 -2.48 -2.52 0.20
C LEU A 214 -1.67 -3.08 1.39
N VAL A 215 -1.94 -4.32 1.78
CA VAL A 215 -1.21 -4.97 2.89
C VAL A 215 0.27 -5.12 2.54
N LEU A 216 0.62 -5.50 1.31
CA LEU A 216 2.02 -5.57 0.86
C LEU A 216 2.71 -4.22 0.92
N SER A 217 2.02 -3.14 0.54
CA SER A 217 2.57 -1.78 0.62
C SER A 217 2.82 -1.36 2.07
N LEU A 218 1.94 -1.76 3.00
CA LEU A 218 2.16 -1.53 4.43
C LEU A 218 3.38 -2.30 4.94
N VAL A 219 3.51 -3.58 4.58
CA VAL A 219 4.67 -4.41 4.97
C VAL A 219 5.96 -3.83 4.41
N ASP A 220 5.97 -3.42 3.14
CA ASP A 220 7.15 -2.82 2.48
C ASP A 220 7.52 -1.45 3.07
N SER A 221 6.55 -0.70 3.58
CA SER A 221 6.80 0.61 4.21
C SER A 221 7.58 0.55 5.54
N GLN A 222 7.80 -0.65 6.09
CA GLN A 222 8.46 -0.89 7.38
C GLN A 222 7.79 -0.17 8.57
N ARG A 223 6.51 0.21 8.42
CA ARG A 223 5.69 0.78 9.51
C ARG A 223 5.22 -0.26 10.52
N VAL A 224 5.38 -1.55 10.20
CA VAL A 224 5.04 -2.68 11.06
C VAL A 224 6.32 -3.40 11.47
N GLY A 225 6.39 -3.88 12.70
CA GLY A 225 7.57 -4.61 13.18
C GLY A 225 7.80 -5.93 12.44
N ASP A 226 9.04 -6.43 12.42
CA ASP A 226 9.48 -7.57 11.61
C ASP A 226 8.62 -8.83 11.76
N SER A 227 8.16 -9.13 12.98
CA SER A 227 7.26 -10.28 13.25
C SER A 227 5.91 -10.10 12.55
N ALA A 228 5.32 -8.91 12.66
CA ALA A 228 4.05 -8.57 12.01
C ALA A 228 4.21 -8.53 10.48
N ALA A 229 5.32 -7.98 9.99
CA ALA A 229 5.68 -7.97 8.58
C ALA A 229 5.73 -9.39 7.99
N ALA A 230 6.38 -10.33 8.67
CA ALA A 230 6.47 -11.73 8.23
C ALA A 230 5.09 -12.42 8.17
N GLU A 231 4.26 -12.22 9.20
CA GLU A 231 2.91 -12.77 9.25
C GLU A 231 1.99 -12.18 8.17
N LEU A 232 2.01 -10.86 7.96
CA LEU A 232 1.24 -10.19 6.92
C LEU A 232 1.69 -10.58 5.50
N ALA A 233 3.00 -10.72 5.28
CA ALA A 233 3.54 -11.20 4.01
C ALA A 233 3.11 -12.65 3.73
N SER A 234 3.15 -13.53 4.73
CA SER A 234 2.66 -14.91 4.64
C SER A 234 1.15 -14.97 4.36
N TRP A 235 0.37 -14.08 4.99
CA TRP A 235 -1.05 -13.94 4.70
C TRP A 235 -1.28 -13.48 3.24
N CYS A 236 -0.56 -12.46 2.77
CA CYS A 236 -0.64 -11.97 1.39
C CYS A 236 -0.28 -13.07 0.38
N GLU A 237 0.76 -13.85 0.65
CA GLU A 237 1.15 -15.00 -0.16
C GLU A 237 -0.04 -15.97 -0.30
N THR A 238 -0.65 -16.35 0.83
CA THR A 238 -1.78 -17.27 0.86
C THR A 238 -2.98 -16.76 0.05
N GLN A 239 -3.27 -15.46 0.11
CA GLN A 239 -4.37 -14.88 -0.67
C GLN A 239 -4.01 -14.72 -2.14
N ALA A 240 -2.82 -14.23 -2.48
CA ALA A 240 -2.37 -14.04 -3.86
C ALA A 240 -2.35 -15.34 -4.66
N ARG A 241 -1.98 -16.48 -4.04
CA ARG A 241 -2.03 -17.82 -4.66
C ARG A 241 -3.44 -18.23 -5.12
N LYS A 242 -4.49 -17.66 -4.52
CA LYS A 242 -5.89 -17.95 -4.88
C LYS A 242 -6.38 -17.10 -6.05
N LEU A 243 -5.63 -16.07 -6.45
CA LEU A 243 -6.04 -15.08 -7.44
C LEU A 243 -5.40 -15.38 -8.80
N PRO A 244 -6.15 -15.28 -9.91
CA PRO A 244 -5.61 -15.47 -11.26
C PRO A 244 -4.99 -14.19 -11.83
N GLY A 245 -4.17 -14.35 -12.88
CA GLY A 245 -3.66 -13.24 -13.71
C GLY A 245 -2.28 -12.71 -13.29
N ASP A 246 -1.68 -11.90 -14.16
CA ASP A 246 -0.28 -11.47 -13.98
C ASP A 246 -0.11 -10.47 -12.83
N LYS A 247 -1.11 -9.63 -12.55
CA LYS A 247 -1.08 -8.77 -11.36
C LYS A 247 -1.08 -9.57 -10.05
N ALA A 248 -1.76 -10.72 -10.02
CA ALA A 248 -1.73 -11.62 -8.86
C ALA A 248 -0.37 -12.33 -8.72
N LYS A 249 0.27 -12.72 -9.84
CA LYS A 249 1.66 -13.22 -9.83
C LYS A 249 2.64 -12.19 -9.30
N HIS A 250 2.49 -10.92 -9.71
CA HIS A 250 3.30 -9.82 -9.20
C HIS A 250 3.14 -9.66 -7.69
N ALA A 251 1.90 -9.57 -7.19
CA ALA A 251 1.62 -9.50 -5.76
C ALA A 251 2.17 -10.72 -5.00
N LEU A 252 2.07 -11.92 -5.56
CA LEU A 252 2.65 -13.13 -4.98
C LEU A 252 4.18 -13.05 -4.90
N ALA A 253 4.85 -12.60 -5.96
CA ALA A 253 6.30 -12.43 -5.97
C ALA A 253 6.75 -11.40 -4.92
N GLN A 254 6.02 -10.29 -4.79
CA GLN A 254 6.29 -9.28 -3.76
C GLN A 254 6.08 -9.84 -2.35
N ALA A 255 5.01 -10.62 -2.12
CA ALA A 255 4.77 -11.28 -0.83
C ALA A 255 5.89 -12.24 -0.43
N LEU A 256 6.35 -13.07 -1.38
CA LEU A 256 7.47 -14.00 -1.17
C LEU A 256 8.77 -13.27 -0.87
N TRP A 257 9.05 -12.18 -1.59
CA TRP A 257 10.23 -11.33 -1.37
C TRP A 257 10.22 -10.65 0.01
N LEU A 258 9.09 -10.05 0.41
CA LEU A 258 8.94 -9.42 1.72
C LEU A 258 9.06 -10.44 2.86
N ARG A 259 8.44 -11.62 2.71
CA ARG A 259 8.57 -12.71 3.69
C ARG A 259 10.01 -13.18 3.81
N ALA A 260 10.72 -13.35 2.69
CA ALA A 260 12.13 -13.72 2.68
C ALA A 260 12.98 -12.68 3.41
N ASN A 261 12.75 -11.38 3.16
CA ASN A 261 13.45 -10.30 3.84
C ASN A 261 13.20 -10.29 5.35
N ALA A 262 11.96 -10.46 5.80
CA ALA A 262 11.64 -10.54 7.22
C ALA A 262 12.30 -11.76 7.91
N LEU A 263 12.44 -12.88 7.19
CA LEU A 263 13.13 -14.08 7.70
C LEU A 263 14.65 -13.90 7.79
N ILE A 264 15.28 -13.12 6.91
CA ILE A 264 16.71 -12.81 6.98
C ILE A 264 17.06 -12.14 8.32
N ASP A 265 16.16 -11.31 8.84
CA ASP A 265 16.37 -10.60 10.11
C ASP A 265 16.12 -11.48 11.34
N CYS A 266 15.25 -12.49 11.20
CA CYS A 266 14.82 -13.35 12.30
C CYS A 266 15.61 -14.65 12.45
N SER A 267 16.37 -15.08 11.43
CA SER A 267 16.94 -16.44 11.37
C SER A 267 18.35 -16.52 10.78
N GLU A 268 19.06 -17.62 11.06
CA GLU A 268 20.26 -17.97 10.29
C GLU A 268 19.85 -18.26 8.84
N LEU A 269 20.59 -17.70 7.88
CA LEU A 269 20.32 -17.80 6.44
C LEU A 269 20.01 -19.24 6.00
N GLY A 270 18.72 -19.57 5.88
CA GLY A 270 18.25 -20.93 5.66
C GLY A 270 17.93 -21.25 4.19
N PRO A 271 17.74 -22.56 3.86
CA PRO A 271 17.29 -22.98 2.53
C PRO A 271 15.91 -22.40 2.16
N GLU A 272 15.04 -22.17 3.16
CA GLU A 272 13.69 -21.60 2.95
C GLU A 272 13.75 -20.22 2.29
N ILE A 273 14.64 -19.32 2.74
CA ILE A 273 14.80 -17.96 2.18
C ILE A 273 15.18 -18.03 0.69
N ARG A 274 16.07 -18.97 0.34
CA ARG A 274 16.49 -19.19 -1.05
C ARG A 274 15.37 -19.75 -1.92
N GLU A 275 14.51 -20.61 -1.37
CA GLU A 275 13.34 -21.13 -2.09
C GLU A 275 12.32 -20.02 -2.37
N LEU A 276 12.04 -19.16 -1.38
CA LEU A 276 11.13 -18.01 -1.54
C LEU A 276 11.58 -17.09 -2.67
N PHE A 277 12.87 -16.71 -2.70
CA PHE A 277 13.37 -15.84 -3.78
C PHE A 277 13.35 -16.51 -5.15
N ARG A 278 13.69 -17.81 -5.25
CA ARG A 278 13.62 -18.54 -6.53
C ARG A 278 12.20 -18.61 -7.07
N GLU A 279 11.22 -18.85 -6.19
CA GLU A 279 9.82 -18.85 -6.59
C GLU A 279 9.37 -17.46 -7.03
N ALA A 280 9.72 -16.41 -6.27
CA ALA A 280 9.43 -15.03 -6.63
C ALA A 280 10.02 -14.65 -7.99
N GLN A 281 11.28 -15.01 -8.25
CA GLN A 281 11.94 -14.78 -9.53
C GLN A 281 11.23 -15.51 -10.69
N ALA A 282 10.84 -16.77 -10.48
CA ALA A 282 10.17 -17.57 -11.50
C ALA A 282 8.80 -16.98 -11.91
N LEU A 283 8.07 -16.39 -10.96
CA LEU A 283 6.80 -15.70 -11.22
C LEU A 283 6.97 -14.47 -12.11
N LEU A 284 8.14 -13.83 -12.10
CA LEU A 284 8.45 -12.61 -12.84
C LEU A 284 9.33 -12.86 -14.08
N ALA A 285 9.49 -14.13 -14.50
CA ALA A 285 10.41 -14.49 -15.59
C ALA A 285 10.08 -13.81 -16.92
N ASP A 286 8.79 -13.70 -17.23
CA ASP A 286 8.24 -13.17 -18.49
C ASP A 286 7.77 -11.70 -18.38
N ALA A 287 8.10 -11.01 -17.29
CA ALA A 287 7.67 -9.64 -17.08
C ALA A 287 8.52 -8.62 -17.86
N ASP A 288 7.86 -7.64 -18.46
CA ASP A 288 8.50 -6.55 -19.22
C ASP A 288 8.14 -5.15 -18.69
N ALA A 289 7.24 -5.05 -17.72
CA ALA A 289 6.92 -3.77 -17.08
C ALA A 289 8.07 -3.33 -16.17
N SER A 290 8.40 -2.04 -16.18
CA SER A 290 9.59 -1.51 -15.48
C SER A 290 9.53 -1.71 -13.97
N ASP A 291 8.36 -1.51 -13.36
CA ASP A 291 8.09 -1.75 -11.94
C ASP A 291 8.32 -3.21 -11.54
N VAL A 292 7.82 -4.14 -12.36
CA VAL A 292 8.01 -5.59 -12.13
C VAL A 292 9.47 -6.00 -12.32
N LEU A 293 10.16 -5.41 -13.31
CA LEU A 293 11.59 -5.64 -13.52
C LEU A 293 12.44 -5.08 -12.38
N ILE A 294 12.06 -3.96 -11.77
CA ILE A 294 12.73 -3.43 -10.57
C ILE A 294 12.63 -4.46 -9.44
N LEU A 295 11.42 -4.95 -9.13
CA LEU A 295 11.22 -5.96 -8.10
C LEU A 295 12.04 -7.23 -8.40
N ARG A 296 12.07 -7.68 -9.66
CA ARG A 296 12.89 -8.82 -10.07
C ARG A 296 14.38 -8.59 -9.82
N GLY A 297 14.89 -7.40 -10.17
CA GLY A 297 16.29 -7.05 -9.93
C GLY A 297 16.63 -7.02 -8.44
N GLU A 298 15.71 -6.54 -7.60
CA GLU A 298 15.86 -6.57 -6.14
C GLU A 298 15.86 -8.00 -5.58
N ILE A 299 14.99 -8.88 -6.09
CA ILE A 299 14.99 -10.31 -5.75
C ILE A 299 16.34 -10.94 -6.11
N GLU A 300 16.86 -10.69 -7.32
CA GLU A 300 18.14 -11.22 -7.80
C GLU A 300 19.32 -10.72 -6.95
N LEU A 301 19.29 -9.44 -6.56
CA LEU A 301 20.27 -8.85 -5.64
C LEU A 301 20.23 -9.53 -4.27
N ASN A 302 19.04 -9.66 -3.68
CA ASN A 302 18.86 -10.28 -2.37
C ASN A 302 19.19 -11.77 -2.39
N MET A 303 18.93 -12.48 -3.50
CA MET A 303 19.41 -13.84 -3.71
C MET A 303 20.93 -13.93 -3.61
N GLY A 304 21.67 -13.00 -4.24
CA GLY A 304 23.12 -12.94 -4.14
C GLY A 304 23.62 -12.69 -2.72
N ASN A 305 22.89 -11.89 -1.94
CA ASN A 305 23.22 -11.60 -0.53
C ASN A 305 23.11 -12.83 0.39
N VAL A 306 22.24 -13.78 0.05
CA VAL A 306 22.01 -15.00 0.84
C VAL A 306 22.75 -16.23 0.30
N GLN A 307 23.56 -16.10 -0.76
CA GLN A 307 24.42 -17.20 -1.22
C GLN A 307 25.68 -17.34 -0.35
N GLU A 308 26.08 -18.58 -0.13
CA GLU A 308 27.31 -18.95 0.58
C GLU A 308 28.50 -19.08 -0.38
N GLU A 309 28.25 -19.64 -1.57
CA GLU A 309 29.26 -19.86 -2.61
C GLU A 309 29.46 -18.60 -3.46
N GLU A 310 30.72 -18.20 -3.64
CA GLU A 310 31.09 -16.97 -4.36
C GLU A 310 30.63 -16.98 -5.82
N GLU A 311 30.77 -18.11 -6.51
CA GLU A 311 30.33 -18.26 -7.91
C GLU A 311 28.81 -18.08 -8.07
N ASP A 312 28.03 -18.64 -7.14
CA ASP A 312 26.57 -18.48 -7.14
C ASP A 312 26.15 -17.05 -6.79
N GLN A 313 26.87 -16.40 -5.87
CA GLN A 313 26.68 -14.99 -5.53
C GLN A 313 26.93 -14.08 -6.73
N GLU A 314 28.08 -14.24 -7.40
CA GLU A 314 28.45 -13.44 -8.58
C GLU A 314 27.45 -13.64 -9.72
N ARG A 315 26.98 -14.88 -9.92
CA ARG A 315 25.92 -15.17 -10.90
C ARG A 315 24.62 -14.41 -10.59
N CYS A 316 24.20 -14.37 -9.32
CA CYS A 316 22.99 -13.64 -8.93
C CYS A 316 23.15 -12.12 -9.15
N TYR A 317 24.31 -11.55 -8.82
CA TYR A 317 24.57 -10.13 -9.07
C TYR A 317 24.64 -9.80 -10.56
N ALA A 318 25.23 -10.67 -11.39
CA ALA A 318 25.23 -10.48 -12.84
C ALA A 318 23.81 -10.48 -13.42
N MET A 319 22.92 -11.33 -12.90
CA MET A 319 21.49 -11.32 -13.26
C MET A 319 20.83 -10.00 -12.86
N ALA A 320 21.03 -9.55 -11.61
CA ALA A 320 20.47 -8.29 -11.11
C ALA A 320 20.92 -7.09 -11.97
N VAL A 321 22.21 -7.01 -12.31
CA VAL A 321 22.76 -5.96 -13.20
C VAL A 321 22.11 -6.01 -14.57
N ALA A 322 21.97 -7.21 -15.17
CA ALA A 322 21.32 -7.36 -16.47
C ALA A 322 19.85 -6.88 -16.42
N THR A 323 19.12 -7.23 -15.37
CA THR A 323 17.74 -6.78 -15.14
C THR A 323 17.66 -5.26 -14.96
N PHE A 324 18.51 -4.66 -14.13
CA PHE A 324 18.54 -3.21 -13.92
C PHE A 324 18.97 -2.44 -15.17
N LYS A 325 19.91 -2.94 -15.99
CA LYS A 325 20.25 -2.35 -17.29
C LYS A 325 19.04 -2.31 -18.23
N ARG A 326 18.15 -3.32 -18.21
CA ARG A 326 16.87 -3.28 -18.96
C ARG A 326 15.97 -2.16 -18.47
N VAL A 327 15.81 -2.00 -17.16
CA VAL A 327 15.02 -0.90 -16.56
C VAL A 327 15.63 0.47 -16.87
N GLN A 328 16.96 0.58 -16.86
CA GLN A 328 17.69 1.80 -17.21
C GLN A 328 17.44 2.21 -18.66
N ALA A 329 17.44 1.25 -19.59
CA ALA A 329 17.09 1.49 -21.00
C ALA A 329 15.65 1.98 -21.19
N MET A 330 14.75 1.72 -20.23
CA MET A 330 13.39 2.25 -20.20
C MET A 330 13.30 3.64 -19.55
N GLY A 331 14.40 4.19 -19.03
CA GLY A 331 14.43 5.47 -18.33
C GLY A 331 13.76 5.45 -16.96
N ALA A 332 13.59 4.27 -16.36
CA ALA A 332 12.82 4.07 -15.12
C ALA A 332 13.67 3.59 -13.93
N LEU A 333 15.00 3.48 -14.07
CA LEU A 333 15.86 2.95 -13.01
C LEU A 333 16.04 4.00 -11.90
N PRO A 334 15.71 3.70 -10.63
CA PRO A 334 16.01 4.58 -9.51
C PRO A 334 17.53 4.79 -9.34
N ASP A 335 17.93 6.02 -8.98
CA ASP A 335 19.35 6.38 -8.77
C ASP A 335 20.08 5.45 -7.78
N SER A 336 19.36 4.93 -6.78
CA SER A 336 19.92 3.99 -5.80
C SER A 336 20.44 2.70 -6.42
N PHE A 337 19.90 2.29 -7.57
CA PHE A 337 20.34 1.09 -8.30
C PHE A 337 21.31 1.43 -9.44
N ALA A 338 21.35 2.68 -9.92
CA ALA A 338 22.31 3.10 -10.94
C ALA A 338 23.76 2.92 -10.43
N GLN A 339 24.04 3.34 -9.19
CA GLN A 339 25.36 3.15 -8.58
C GLN A 339 25.76 1.67 -8.49
N PHE A 340 24.80 0.79 -8.17
CA PHE A 340 25.06 -0.65 -8.12
C PHE A 340 25.43 -1.21 -9.50
N VAL A 341 24.73 -0.77 -10.54
CA VAL A 341 25.02 -1.16 -11.94
C VAL A 341 26.42 -0.69 -12.35
N ASP A 342 26.83 0.52 -11.94
CA ASP A 342 28.15 1.08 -12.26
C ASP A 342 29.29 0.40 -11.49
N GLU A 343 29.06 -0.02 -10.24
CA GLU A 343 30.09 -0.66 -9.39
C GLU A 343 30.34 -2.13 -9.73
N ILE A 344 29.29 -2.87 -10.12
CA ILE A 344 29.37 -4.33 -10.37
C ILE A 344 29.38 -4.66 -11.86
N GLY A 345 28.84 -3.77 -12.71
CA GLY A 345 28.90 -3.95 -14.15
C GLY A 345 30.34 -4.17 -14.62
N PRO A 346 30.57 -4.99 -15.67
CA PRO A 346 31.85 -4.96 -16.33
C PRO A 346 32.15 -3.50 -16.63
N ALA A 347 33.35 -3.02 -16.26
CA ALA A 347 33.82 -1.75 -16.78
C ALA A 347 33.63 -1.87 -18.29
N ASP A 348 32.78 -1.02 -18.86
CA ASP A 348 32.59 -1.01 -20.30
C ASP A 348 34.00 -0.76 -20.84
N ASP A 349 34.65 -1.82 -21.34
CA ASP A 349 35.98 -1.81 -21.95
C ASP A 349 35.80 -1.09 -23.30
N ASP A 350 35.46 0.19 -23.24
CA ASP A 350 35.33 1.13 -24.35
C ASP A 350 36.71 1.64 -24.82
N ASP A 351 37.79 0.93 -24.43
CA ASP A 351 39.19 1.31 -24.73
C ASP A 351 39.80 0.50 -25.90
N ASP A 352 38.97 -0.01 -26.81
CA ASP A 352 39.36 -0.50 -28.13
C ASP A 352 38.89 0.48 -29.24
N SER A 353 38.97 1.79 -28.98
CA SER A 353 38.97 2.77 -30.07
C SER A 353 40.40 2.91 -30.61
N ASP A 354 40.66 2.07 -31.60
CA ASP A 354 41.84 2.03 -32.46
C ASP A 354 42.51 3.41 -32.65
N GLU A 355 43.74 3.53 -32.13
CA GLU A 355 44.74 4.44 -32.68
C GLU A 355 45.08 3.97 -34.12
N GLU A 356 44.52 4.64 -35.13
CA GLU A 356 45.10 4.70 -36.50
C GLU A 356 45.83 6.02 -36.75
#